data_AF-A0A067QAQ9-F1
#
_entry.id   AF-A0A067QAQ9-F1
#
_cell.length_a   1.000
_cell.length_b   1.000
_cell.length_c   1.000
_cell.angle_alpha   90.00
_cell.angle_beta   90.00
_cell.angle_gamma   90.00
#
_symmetry.space_group_name_H-M   'P 1'
#
loop_
_entity.id
_entity.type
_entity.pdbx_description
1 polymer ?
#
loop_
_entity_poly.entity_id
_entity_poly.type
_entity_poly.pdbx_seq_one_letter_code
_entity_poly.pdbx_strand_id
1 'polypeptide(L)'
;MASTNNAFTILPPELFDMIIEYLIDKPSDVLSLALSCHSLKVLLIPSVQNKLEYRHIATPLNSYCLWDHIRRSPELACQVRRLDITGDIPSLRLPPDHRCVYQLITLCRPRLLCITAAVSGCQRIIRAMRRFFSIGWWARRVLLTERNDIWLSLDDFRSLVTGLVEIHPPQVSPEASPIRFANLNNLNISLFYDWDTPHPIAHDTVRSLRRLLSGCPILQSLSINNYPFEPDSDASFDIFFETAHCPHLRELSLSGILFCLDALAQFLERHPSVEEFGLFKCQGISFPPSKCFRNLVKLRGSFSGIYFVVSSKAPIKEVSLCTYPGCGPPYFDIGIDALVGKLKSLERTLQVVKIGHEGCVGGGDHTGMIRRGIGRELPNVRVEMWCAIQRE
;
A
#
# COMPACT_ATOMS: atom_id res chain seq x y z
N MET A 1 -25.61 2.23 -52.08
CA MET A 1 -24.73 2.15 -50.90
C MET A 1 -24.65 3.54 -50.30
N ALA A 2 -25.35 3.79 -49.19
CA ALA A 2 -25.30 5.08 -48.52
C ALA A 2 -23.97 5.18 -47.76
N SER A 3 -23.14 6.16 -48.11
CA SER A 3 -21.96 6.53 -47.33
C SER A 3 -22.43 7.04 -45.98
N THR A 4 -22.44 6.19 -44.96
CA THR A 4 -22.59 6.61 -43.58
C THR A 4 -21.36 7.42 -43.23
N ASN A 5 -21.45 8.75 -43.35
CA ASN A 5 -20.44 9.67 -42.86
C ASN A 5 -20.28 9.43 -41.36
N ASN A 6 -19.19 8.78 -40.97
CA ASN A 6 -18.88 8.53 -39.57
C ASN A 6 -18.59 9.87 -38.90
N ALA A 7 -19.56 10.40 -38.16
CA ALA A 7 -19.47 11.70 -37.47
C ALA A 7 -18.26 11.81 -36.52
N PHE A 8 -17.70 10.67 -36.08
CA PHE A 8 -16.52 10.62 -35.22
C PHE A 8 -15.24 11.16 -35.88
N THR A 9 -15.10 11.11 -37.20
CA THR A 9 -13.89 11.66 -37.87
C THR A 9 -13.93 13.18 -38.04
N ILE A 10 -14.99 13.85 -37.58
CA ILE A 10 -15.17 15.31 -37.68
C ILE A 10 -14.61 16.02 -36.43
N LEU A 11 -14.35 15.28 -35.34
CA LEU A 11 -13.79 15.88 -34.14
C LEU A 11 -12.37 16.41 -34.40
N PRO A 12 -12.08 17.67 -34.02
CA PRO A 12 -10.73 18.20 -34.04
C PRO A 12 -9.76 17.31 -33.26
N PRO A 13 -8.51 17.16 -33.73
CA PRO A 13 -7.52 16.28 -33.08
C PRO A 13 -7.25 16.66 -31.61
N GLU A 14 -7.42 17.92 -31.24
CA GLU A 14 -7.25 18.41 -29.87
C GLU A 14 -8.28 17.80 -28.91
N LEU A 15 -9.53 17.62 -29.37
CA LEU A 15 -10.56 16.97 -28.55
C LEU A 15 -10.28 15.48 -28.39
N PHE A 16 -9.70 14.85 -29.41
CA PHE A 16 -9.23 13.46 -29.29
C PHE A 16 -8.11 13.34 -28.28
N ASP A 17 -7.10 14.22 -28.35
CA ASP A 17 -6.02 14.25 -27.38
C ASP A 17 -6.56 14.44 -25.95
N MET A 18 -7.54 15.33 -25.75
CA MET A 18 -8.21 15.49 -24.46
C MET A 18 -8.98 14.23 -24.02
N ILE A 19 -9.72 13.57 -24.92
CA ILE A 19 -10.43 12.32 -24.60
C ILE A 19 -9.43 11.24 -24.19
N ILE A 20 -8.38 11.06 -24.98
CA ILE A 20 -7.33 10.06 -24.73
C ILE A 20 -6.62 10.39 -23.42
N GLU A 21 -6.26 11.65 -23.20
CA GLU A 21 -5.68 12.14 -21.96
C GLU A 21 -6.63 11.84 -20.81
N TYR A 22 -7.79 12.45 -20.71
CA TYR A 22 -8.59 12.40 -19.48
C TYR A 22 -9.40 11.13 -19.28
N LEU A 23 -9.79 10.41 -20.33
CA LEU A 23 -10.76 9.29 -20.19
C LEU A 23 -10.11 7.90 -20.25
N ILE A 24 -8.90 7.76 -20.79
CA ILE A 24 -8.35 6.43 -21.09
C ILE A 24 -7.11 6.08 -20.28
N ASP A 25 -7.26 5.45 -19.12
CA ASP A 25 -6.11 5.13 -18.26
C ASP A 25 -5.34 3.86 -18.65
N LYS A 26 -6.00 2.91 -19.34
CA LYS A 26 -5.41 1.60 -19.63
C LYS A 26 -5.07 1.43 -21.12
N PRO A 27 -3.95 0.78 -21.47
CA PRO A 27 -3.64 0.42 -22.85
C PRO A 27 -4.73 -0.42 -23.52
N SER A 28 -5.39 -1.30 -22.76
CA SER A 28 -6.52 -2.12 -23.24
C SER A 28 -7.67 -1.28 -23.79
N ASP A 29 -7.90 -0.11 -23.20
CA ASP A 29 -9.05 0.73 -23.50
C ASP A 29 -8.75 1.55 -24.77
N VAL A 30 -7.50 2.00 -24.95
CA VAL A 30 -7.05 2.59 -26.22
C VAL A 30 -7.09 1.56 -27.34
N LEU A 31 -6.67 0.32 -27.09
CA LEU A 31 -6.78 -0.75 -28.08
C LEU A 31 -8.25 -1.03 -28.43
N SER A 32 -9.13 -1.09 -27.45
CA SER A 32 -10.57 -1.28 -27.67
C SER A 32 -11.15 -0.13 -28.49
N LEU A 33 -10.75 1.12 -28.22
CA LEU A 33 -11.16 2.28 -29.00
C LEU A 33 -10.57 2.25 -30.43
N ALA A 34 -9.31 1.85 -30.58
CA ALA A 34 -8.65 1.71 -31.88
C ALA A 34 -9.29 0.61 -32.73
N LEU A 35 -9.83 -0.43 -32.13
CA LEU A 35 -10.53 -1.51 -32.83
C LEU A 35 -11.94 -1.12 -33.29
N SER A 36 -12.51 -0.02 -32.79
CA SER A 36 -13.85 0.41 -33.18
C SER A 36 -13.95 0.87 -34.64
N CYS A 37 -12.91 1.50 -35.20
CA CYS A 37 -12.83 1.81 -36.63
C CYS A 37 -11.40 2.00 -37.13
N HIS A 38 -11.21 1.84 -38.45
CA HIS A 38 -9.89 1.97 -39.09
C HIS A 38 -9.25 3.36 -38.91
N SER A 39 -10.06 4.43 -38.91
CA SER A 39 -9.54 5.79 -38.73
C SER A 39 -8.94 5.99 -37.34
N LEU A 40 -9.64 5.53 -36.29
CA LEU A 40 -9.13 5.55 -34.92
C LEU A 40 -7.92 4.64 -34.76
N LYS A 41 -7.87 3.49 -35.43
CA LYS A 41 -6.69 2.63 -35.45
C LYS A 41 -5.45 3.39 -35.95
N VAL A 42 -5.57 4.07 -37.09
CA VAL A 42 -4.45 4.81 -37.72
C VAL A 42 -4.02 6.00 -36.86
N LEU A 43 -4.97 6.70 -36.22
CA LEU A 43 -4.68 7.85 -35.36
C LEU A 43 -4.08 7.43 -34.01
N LEU A 44 -4.68 6.45 -33.34
CA LEU A 44 -4.36 6.09 -31.97
C LEU A 44 -3.09 5.24 -31.87
N ILE A 45 -2.88 4.25 -32.74
CA ILE A 45 -1.80 3.28 -32.54
C ILE A 45 -0.40 3.94 -32.53
N PRO A 46 0.00 4.75 -33.52
CA PRO A 46 1.38 5.27 -33.55
C PRO A 46 1.63 6.36 -32.51
N SER A 47 0.63 7.20 -32.23
CA SER A 47 0.78 8.41 -31.42
C SER A 47 0.47 8.19 -29.94
N VAL A 48 -0.44 7.26 -29.62
CA VAL A 48 -0.96 7.05 -28.27
C VAL A 48 -0.26 5.89 -27.59
N GLN A 49 0.07 4.82 -28.32
CA GLN A 49 0.69 3.64 -27.71
C GLN A 49 1.99 4.01 -26.98
N ASN A 50 2.87 4.77 -27.64
CA ASN A 50 4.10 5.25 -27.02
C ASN A 50 3.83 6.12 -25.78
N LYS A 51 2.77 6.93 -25.78
CA LYS A 51 2.43 7.81 -24.65
C LYS A 51 1.84 7.05 -23.46
N LEU A 52 1.03 6.00 -23.72
CA LEU A 52 0.41 5.19 -22.68
C LEU A 52 1.43 4.40 -21.87
N GLU A 53 2.52 3.98 -22.50
CA GLU A 53 3.59 3.23 -21.82
C GLU A 53 4.26 4.06 -20.71
N TYR A 54 4.25 5.39 -20.83
CA TYR A 54 4.75 6.28 -19.78
C TYR A 54 3.68 6.63 -18.73
N ARG A 55 2.39 6.33 -18.94
CA ARG A 55 1.36 6.65 -17.93
C ARG A 55 1.53 5.89 -16.63
N HIS A 56 1.98 4.65 -16.70
CA HIS A 56 2.29 3.84 -15.54
C HIS A 56 3.70 3.27 -15.70
N ILE A 57 4.63 3.89 -14.98
CA ILE A 57 6.01 3.45 -14.92
C ILE A 57 6.19 2.65 -13.64
N ALA A 58 6.59 1.40 -13.77
CA ALA A 58 7.05 0.59 -12.64
C ALA A 58 8.52 0.24 -12.87
N THR A 59 9.41 0.83 -12.09
CA THR A 59 10.86 0.81 -12.33
C THR A 59 11.61 0.80 -11.00
N PRO A 60 12.78 0.18 -10.85
CA PRO A 60 13.59 0.43 -9.67
C PRO A 60 14.16 1.83 -9.69
N LEU A 61 14.60 2.28 -8.50
CA LEU A 61 15.25 3.57 -8.33
C LEU A 61 16.54 3.65 -9.16
N ASN A 62 17.25 2.54 -9.37
CA ASN A 62 18.53 2.53 -10.10
C ASN A 62 18.41 2.59 -11.65
N SER A 63 17.21 2.75 -12.22
CA SER A 63 17.00 2.88 -13.68
C SER A 63 17.45 4.21 -14.26
N TYR A 64 18.74 4.53 -14.16
CA TYR A 64 19.31 5.80 -14.59
C TYR A 64 18.96 6.16 -16.04
N CYS A 65 19.02 5.20 -16.97
CA CYS A 65 18.71 5.45 -18.38
C CYS A 65 17.27 5.94 -18.57
N LEU A 66 16.31 5.35 -17.85
CA LEU A 66 14.92 5.78 -17.89
C LEU A 66 14.78 7.19 -17.32
N TRP A 67 15.41 7.45 -16.15
CA TRP A 67 15.33 8.76 -15.53
C TRP A 67 15.96 9.85 -16.40
N ASP A 68 17.09 9.56 -17.03
CA ASP A 68 17.76 10.48 -17.94
C ASP A 68 16.96 10.69 -19.23
N HIS A 69 16.28 9.67 -19.75
CA HIS A 69 15.38 9.79 -20.89
C HIS A 69 14.19 10.68 -20.58
N ILE A 70 13.46 10.41 -19.50
CA ILE A 70 12.32 11.24 -19.06
C ILE A 70 12.78 12.68 -18.76
N ARG A 71 13.98 12.85 -18.21
CA ARG A 71 14.59 14.16 -17.96
C ARG A 71 14.83 14.95 -19.25
N ARG A 72 15.24 14.28 -20.34
CA ARG A 72 15.48 14.91 -21.66
C ARG A 72 14.19 15.18 -22.42
N SER A 73 13.10 14.51 -22.05
CA SER A 73 11.79 14.59 -22.69
C SER A 73 10.69 14.98 -21.69
N PRO A 74 10.58 16.27 -21.29
CA PRO A 74 9.58 16.74 -20.34
C PRO A 74 8.13 16.41 -20.73
N GLU A 75 7.84 16.34 -22.02
CA GLU A 75 6.55 15.92 -22.57
C GLU A 75 6.14 14.49 -22.16
N LEU A 76 7.11 13.59 -21.97
CA LEU A 76 6.87 12.24 -21.45
C LEU A 76 6.67 12.27 -19.94
N ALA A 77 7.42 13.10 -19.21
CA ALA A 77 7.20 13.31 -17.78
C ALA A 77 5.78 13.81 -17.51
N CYS A 78 5.27 14.70 -18.36
CA CYS A 78 3.89 15.20 -18.36
C CYS A 78 2.84 14.15 -18.76
N GLN A 79 3.23 12.92 -19.09
CA GLN A 79 2.30 11.81 -19.30
C GLN A 79 2.28 10.80 -18.14
N VAL A 80 3.24 10.85 -17.22
CA VAL A 80 3.33 9.90 -16.10
C VAL A 80 2.24 10.16 -15.06
N ARG A 81 1.29 9.23 -14.94
CA ARG A 81 0.20 9.30 -13.95
C ARG A 81 0.51 8.52 -12.69
N ARG A 82 1.15 7.36 -12.84
CA ARG A 82 1.52 6.46 -11.75
C ARG A 82 2.99 6.11 -11.86
N LEU A 83 3.71 6.28 -10.76
CA LEU A 83 5.14 5.98 -10.67
C LEU A 83 5.41 5.02 -9.51
N ASP A 84 5.61 3.76 -9.86
CA ASP A 84 5.90 2.69 -8.93
C ASP A 84 7.42 2.43 -8.93
N ILE A 85 8.12 2.91 -7.91
CA ILE A 85 9.53 2.62 -7.66
C ILE A 85 9.71 1.23 -7.01
N THR A 86 9.74 0.17 -7.82
CA THR A 86 9.77 -1.22 -7.34
C THR A 86 11.13 -1.90 -7.59
N GLY A 87 11.63 -2.65 -6.59
CA GLY A 87 12.83 -3.48 -6.74
C GLY A 87 12.58 -4.82 -7.44
N ASP A 88 11.32 -5.22 -7.60
CA ASP A 88 10.94 -6.54 -8.09
C ASP A 88 10.86 -6.57 -9.61
N ILE A 89 11.76 -7.32 -10.25
CA ILE A 89 11.81 -7.57 -11.70
C ILE A 89 10.44 -7.96 -12.30
N PRO A 90 9.63 -8.87 -11.74
CA PRO A 90 8.37 -9.27 -12.37
C PRO A 90 7.31 -8.17 -12.40
N SER A 91 7.46 -7.12 -11.57
CA SER A 91 6.52 -6.00 -11.52
C SER A 91 6.93 -4.83 -12.44
N LEU A 92 8.06 -4.95 -13.14
CA LEU A 92 8.58 -3.85 -13.96
C LEU A 92 7.73 -3.58 -15.19
N ARG A 93 7.32 -2.33 -15.31
CA ARG A 93 6.64 -1.76 -16.48
C ARG A 93 7.53 -0.65 -17.00
N LEU A 94 8.49 -1.08 -17.82
CA LEU A 94 9.39 -0.19 -18.55
C LEU A 94 8.91 -0.06 -20.01
N PRO A 95 9.07 1.13 -20.63
CA PRO A 95 8.93 1.28 -22.07
C PRO A 95 9.82 0.27 -22.82
N PRO A 96 9.39 -0.28 -23.97
CA PRO A 96 10.09 -1.33 -24.71
C PRO A 96 11.58 -1.04 -24.91
N ASP A 97 11.91 0.20 -25.27
CA ASP A 97 13.28 0.66 -25.54
C ASP A 97 14.20 0.55 -24.32
N HIS A 98 13.62 0.54 -23.11
CA HIS A 98 14.35 0.53 -21.84
C HIS A 98 14.42 -0.88 -21.22
N ARG A 99 13.61 -1.84 -21.69
CA ARG A 99 13.59 -3.21 -21.16
C ARG A 99 14.92 -3.92 -21.42
N CYS A 100 15.45 -3.82 -22.63
CA CYS A 100 16.72 -4.46 -23.00
C CYS A 100 17.89 -3.84 -22.24
N VAL A 101 17.93 -2.51 -22.11
CA VAL A 101 18.99 -1.79 -21.39
C VAL A 101 18.98 -2.16 -19.91
N TYR A 102 17.79 -2.24 -19.30
CA TYR A 102 17.66 -2.58 -17.89
C TYR A 102 18.16 -4.00 -17.59
N GLN A 103 17.81 -4.99 -18.43
CA GLN A 103 18.27 -6.37 -18.26
C GLN A 103 19.81 -6.49 -18.27
N LEU A 104 20.49 -5.69 -19.11
CA LEU A 104 21.94 -5.64 -19.15
C LEU A 104 22.54 -4.98 -17.88
N ILE A 105 21.93 -3.89 -17.40
CA ILE A 105 22.40 -3.17 -16.22
C ILE A 105 22.20 -3.98 -14.94
N THR A 106 21.12 -4.76 -14.82
CA THR A 106 20.88 -5.59 -13.62
C THR A 106 21.96 -6.62 -13.34
N LEU A 107 22.74 -7.01 -14.36
CA LEU A 107 23.88 -7.92 -14.20
C LEU A 107 25.08 -7.23 -13.53
N CYS A 108 25.14 -5.89 -13.57
CA CYS A 108 26.17 -5.10 -12.91
C CYS A 108 25.60 -4.55 -11.59
N ARG A 109 26.05 -5.07 -10.44
CA ARG A 109 25.68 -4.49 -9.12
C ARG A 109 25.99 -2.98 -9.14
N PRO A 110 24.98 -2.10 -9.03
CA PRO A 110 25.22 -0.67 -9.09
C PRO A 110 26.05 -0.22 -7.88
N ARG A 111 27.09 0.58 -8.13
CA ARG A 111 27.87 1.24 -7.07
C ARG A 111 27.04 2.37 -6.42
N LEU A 112 27.33 2.71 -5.16
CA LEU A 112 26.64 3.78 -4.39
C LEU A 112 26.46 5.12 -5.17
N LEU A 113 27.39 5.47 -6.05
CA LEU A 113 27.32 6.66 -6.92
C LEU A 113 26.05 6.69 -7.81
N CYS A 114 25.48 5.53 -8.14
CA CYS A 114 24.25 5.46 -8.93
C CYS A 114 23.02 5.91 -8.12
N ILE A 115 23.04 5.80 -6.79
CA ILE A 115 21.88 6.13 -5.94
C ILE A 115 21.69 7.65 -5.88
N THR A 116 22.73 8.44 -5.64
CA THR A 116 22.60 9.91 -5.58
C THR A 116 22.18 10.51 -6.93
N ALA A 117 22.73 9.98 -8.03
CA ALA A 117 22.32 10.34 -9.38
C ALA A 117 20.86 9.94 -9.67
N ALA A 118 20.45 8.74 -9.28
CA ALA A 118 19.06 8.28 -9.40
C ALA A 118 18.10 9.14 -8.59
N VAL A 119 18.46 9.46 -7.35
CA VAL A 119 17.68 10.32 -6.45
C VAL A 119 17.50 11.71 -7.05
N SER A 120 18.59 12.35 -7.48
CA SER A 120 18.50 13.68 -8.11
C SER A 120 17.74 13.66 -9.44
N GLY A 121 17.86 12.59 -10.22
CA GLY A 121 17.06 12.36 -11.43
C GLY A 121 15.57 12.23 -11.11
N CYS A 122 15.24 11.38 -10.15
CA CYS A 122 13.88 11.18 -9.65
C CYS A 122 13.28 12.51 -9.17
N GLN A 123 14.00 13.29 -8.35
CA GLN A 123 13.55 14.61 -7.89
C GLN A 123 13.22 15.58 -9.03
N ARG A 124 13.99 15.59 -10.11
CA ARG A 124 13.72 16.47 -11.26
C ARG A 124 12.47 16.04 -12.02
N ILE A 125 12.30 14.74 -12.21
CA ILE A 125 11.10 14.17 -12.84
C ILE A 125 9.89 14.46 -11.98
N ILE A 126 10.02 14.25 -10.68
CA ILE A 126 9.06 14.64 -9.65
C ILE A 126 8.62 16.09 -9.81
N ARG A 127 9.56 17.03 -9.94
CA ARG A 127 9.24 18.45 -10.17
C ARG A 127 8.60 18.71 -11.54
N ALA A 128 8.95 17.94 -12.57
CA ALA A 128 8.30 18.03 -13.88
C ALA A 128 6.86 17.50 -13.84
N MET A 129 6.58 16.52 -12.97
CA MET A 129 5.26 15.91 -12.75
C MET A 129 4.27 16.79 -11.94
N ARG A 130 4.54 18.09 -11.73
CA ARG A 130 3.75 18.99 -10.85
C ARG A 130 2.26 19.17 -11.21
N ARG A 131 1.78 18.66 -12.35
CA ARG A 131 0.40 18.83 -12.82
C ARG A 131 -0.56 17.67 -12.49
N PHE A 132 -0.11 16.58 -11.86
CA PHE A 132 -0.93 15.37 -11.73
C PHE A 132 -1.75 15.29 -10.45
N PHE A 133 -2.92 14.66 -10.59
CA PHE A 133 -3.95 14.52 -9.56
C PHE A 133 -3.76 13.34 -8.60
N SER A 134 -2.87 12.39 -8.90
CA SER A 134 -2.60 11.26 -8.01
C SER A 134 -1.28 10.58 -8.35
N ILE A 135 -0.20 10.92 -7.67
CA ILE A 135 1.01 10.10 -7.73
C ILE A 135 0.82 9.00 -6.70
N GLY A 136 0.63 7.76 -7.14
CA GLY A 136 0.86 6.60 -6.28
C GLY A 136 2.36 6.41 -6.20
N TRP A 137 2.99 6.81 -5.10
CA TRP A 137 4.41 6.53 -4.89
C TRP A 137 4.51 5.16 -4.25
N TRP A 138 5.19 4.22 -4.90
CA TRP A 138 5.54 2.92 -4.34
C TRP A 138 7.05 2.89 -4.28
N ALA A 139 7.71 3.02 -3.14
CA ALA A 139 9.17 2.85 -3.12
C ALA A 139 9.55 1.66 -2.29
N ARG A 140 10.08 0.64 -2.97
CA ARG A 140 10.79 -0.50 -2.38
C ARG A 140 12.25 -0.12 -2.17
N ARG A 141 12.70 -0.18 -0.92
CA ARG A 141 14.10 0.04 -0.52
C ARG A 141 14.65 1.42 -0.86
N VAL A 142 14.03 2.49 -0.37
CA VAL A 142 14.76 3.77 -0.32
C VAL A 142 15.80 3.64 0.79
N LEU A 143 17.08 3.49 0.44
CA LEU A 143 18.16 3.58 1.42
C LEU A 143 18.18 5.01 1.95
N LEU A 144 17.80 5.16 3.21
CA LEU A 144 17.72 6.45 3.86
C LEU A 144 19.08 6.81 4.46
N THR A 145 19.85 7.58 3.68
CA THR A 145 21.06 8.23 4.19
C THR A 145 20.68 9.55 4.87
N GLU A 146 21.54 10.06 5.75
CA GLU A 146 21.34 11.33 6.48
C GLU A 146 21.09 12.54 5.56
N ARG A 147 21.41 12.43 4.25
CA ARG A 147 21.29 13.49 3.24
C ARG A 147 20.08 13.35 2.31
N ASN A 148 18.99 12.74 2.77
CA ASN A 148 17.89 12.38 1.88
C ASN A 148 16.93 13.53 1.57
N ASP A 149 17.35 14.38 0.63
CA ASP A 149 16.55 15.43 -0.02
C ASP A 149 15.31 14.89 -0.77
N ILE A 150 15.14 13.56 -0.91
CA ILE A 150 13.96 12.95 -1.54
C ILE A 150 12.69 13.36 -0.80
N TRP A 151 12.73 13.31 0.54
CA TRP A 151 11.57 13.65 1.38
C TRP A 151 11.23 15.14 1.30
N LEU A 152 12.24 16.00 1.22
CA LEU A 152 12.04 17.43 0.96
C LEU A 152 11.49 17.68 -0.45
N SER A 153 11.91 16.90 -1.44
CA SER A 153 11.36 16.98 -2.80
C SER A 153 9.96 16.35 -2.90
N LEU A 154 9.61 15.52 -1.94
CA LEU A 154 8.28 14.94 -1.79
C LEU A 154 7.30 15.93 -1.17
N ASP A 155 7.78 16.81 -0.28
CA ASP A 155 7.03 17.94 0.30
C ASP A 155 6.53 18.92 -0.79
N ASP A 156 7.27 19.02 -1.90
CA ASP A 156 6.83 19.78 -3.09
C ASP A 156 5.54 19.22 -3.71
N PHE A 157 5.16 17.96 -3.43
CA PHE A 157 3.93 17.36 -3.93
C PHE A 157 2.75 17.64 -3.03
N ARG A 158 2.17 18.82 -3.22
CA ARG A 158 0.84 19.08 -2.69
C ARG A 158 -0.20 18.12 -3.26
N SER A 159 -0.01 17.49 -4.42
CA SER A 159 -1.01 16.62 -5.05
C SER A 159 -0.85 15.12 -4.76
N LEU A 160 0.05 14.71 -3.85
CA LEU A 160 0.19 13.30 -3.48
C LEU A 160 -1.06 12.84 -2.71
N VAL A 161 -1.92 12.05 -3.36
CA VAL A 161 -3.15 11.52 -2.77
C VAL A 161 -2.88 10.20 -2.06
N THR A 162 -2.26 9.24 -2.75
CA THR A 162 -1.97 7.90 -2.21
C THR A 162 -0.47 7.64 -2.16
N GLY A 163 0.03 7.04 -1.08
CA GLY A 163 1.43 6.70 -0.93
C GLY A 163 1.60 5.33 -0.30
N LEU A 164 2.20 4.40 -1.04
CA LEU A 164 2.83 3.22 -0.46
C LEU A 164 4.31 3.55 -0.25
N VAL A 165 4.69 3.80 0.99
CA VAL A 165 6.10 3.97 1.29
C VAL A 165 6.61 2.71 1.97
N GLU A 166 7.33 1.86 1.25
CA GLU A 166 8.14 0.85 1.94
C GLU A 166 9.38 1.55 2.51
N ILE A 167 9.19 2.03 3.72
CA ILE A 167 10.17 2.81 4.45
C ILE A 167 11.18 1.82 5.05
N HIS A 168 12.44 1.85 4.60
CA HIS A 168 13.51 1.69 5.57
C HIS A 168 13.55 3.02 6.29
N PRO A 169 13.25 3.09 7.59
CA PRO A 169 13.04 4.34 8.30
C PRO A 169 14.25 5.26 8.24
N PRO A 170 14.02 6.57 8.09
CA PRO A 170 15.17 7.42 7.89
C PRO A 170 15.84 7.55 9.23
N GLN A 171 17.15 7.35 9.23
CA GLN A 171 18.02 8.00 10.18
C GLN A 171 18.02 9.50 9.84
N VAL A 172 16.85 10.14 9.96
CA VAL A 172 16.77 11.59 9.89
C VAL A 172 17.43 12.08 11.15
N SER A 173 18.32 13.05 11.01
CA SER A 173 18.72 13.84 12.17
C SER A 173 17.46 14.25 12.96
N PRO A 174 17.51 14.16 14.30
CA PRO A 174 16.43 14.64 15.15
C PRO A 174 16.12 16.14 14.94
N GLU A 175 16.88 16.87 14.14
CA GLU A 175 16.66 18.31 13.89
C GLU A 175 15.93 18.62 12.57
N ALA A 176 15.70 17.63 11.70
CA ALA A 176 15.07 17.93 10.41
C ALA A 176 13.60 18.37 10.55
N SER A 177 13.20 19.28 9.67
CA SER A 177 11.82 19.78 9.59
C SER A 177 10.83 18.65 9.30
N PRO A 178 9.61 18.70 9.87
CA PRO A 178 8.56 17.73 9.56
C PRO A 178 8.16 17.82 8.09
N ILE A 179 8.05 16.65 7.45
CA ILE A 179 7.60 16.52 6.06
C ILE A 179 6.08 16.67 6.03
N ARG A 180 5.52 17.48 5.14
CA ARG A 180 4.08 17.80 5.08
C ARG A 180 3.44 17.24 3.82
N PHE A 181 2.72 16.14 3.97
CA PHE A 181 1.86 15.60 2.92
C PHE A 181 0.42 16.03 3.12
N ALA A 182 0.11 17.27 2.74
CA ALA A 182 -1.19 17.89 2.99
C ALA A 182 -2.37 17.10 2.41
N ASN A 183 -2.17 16.36 1.31
CA ASN A 183 -3.22 15.64 0.60
C ASN A 183 -3.12 14.11 0.70
N LEU A 184 -2.20 13.56 1.50
CA LEU A 184 -2.01 12.11 1.61
C LEU A 184 -3.15 11.49 2.42
N ASN A 185 -3.99 10.71 1.75
CA ASN A 185 -5.15 10.04 2.34
C ASN A 185 -4.88 8.56 2.67
N ASN A 186 -3.93 7.92 2.00
CA ASN A 186 -3.59 6.52 2.22
C ASN A 186 -2.07 6.40 2.36
N LEU A 187 -1.62 5.90 3.51
CA LEU A 187 -0.22 5.65 3.79
C LEU A 187 -0.06 4.19 4.22
N ASN A 188 0.66 3.42 3.41
CA ASN A 188 1.08 2.08 3.79
C ASN A 188 2.60 2.06 3.95
N ILE A 189 3.03 1.66 5.13
CA ILE A 189 4.40 1.59 5.59
C ILE A 189 4.74 0.11 5.72
N SER A 190 5.69 -0.36 4.93
CA SER A 190 6.28 -1.68 5.10
C SER A 190 7.74 -1.55 5.51
N LEU A 191 8.05 -2.04 6.70
CA LEU A 191 9.38 -2.15 7.28
C LEU A 191 9.86 -3.57 6.95
N PHE A 192 10.69 -3.68 5.91
CA PHE A 192 11.35 -4.92 5.53
C PHE A 192 12.79 -4.91 6.02
N TYR A 193 13.29 -6.06 6.45
CA TYR A 193 14.71 -6.27 6.67
C TYR A 193 15.34 -6.63 5.33
N ASP A 194 16.52 -6.07 5.04
CA ASP A 194 17.32 -6.65 3.97
C ASP A 194 17.80 -8.01 4.49
N TRP A 195 17.60 -9.07 3.71
CA TRP A 195 17.96 -10.43 4.11
C TRP A 195 19.44 -10.57 4.51
N ASP A 196 20.28 -9.68 3.99
CA ASP A 196 21.71 -9.69 4.23
C ASP A 196 22.10 -9.06 5.59
N THR A 197 21.26 -8.22 6.20
CA THR A 197 21.54 -7.55 7.49
C THR A 197 20.24 -7.22 8.22
N PRO A 198 19.81 -8.05 9.18
CA PRO A 198 18.69 -7.69 10.02
C PRO A 198 19.06 -6.48 10.89
N HIS A 199 18.40 -5.35 10.66
CA HIS A 199 18.47 -4.19 11.54
C HIS A 199 17.15 -4.06 12.28
N PRO A 200 17.10 -4.33 13.60
CA PRO A 200 15.88 -4.12 14.37
C PRO A 200 15.37 -2.69 14.16
N ILE A 201 14.05 -2.51 14.21
CA ILE A 201 13.47 -1.18 14.17
C ILE A 201 14.16 -0.35 15.25
N ALA A 202 14.88 0.69 14.84
CA ALA A 202 15.51 1.63 15.77
C ALA A 202 14.44 2.57 16.33
N HIS A 203 14.60 3.03 17.57
CA HIS A 203 13.71 4.03 18.18
C HIS A 203 13.57 5.32 17.34
N ASP A 204 14.60 5.66 16.56
CA ASP A 204 14.59 6.79 15.63
C ASP A 204 13.58 6.61 14.49
N THR A 205 13.32 5.37 14.08
CA THR A 205 12.26 5.01 13.14
C THR A 205 10.91 5.50 13.60
N VAL A 206 10.55 5.13 14.82
CA VAL A 206 9.23 5.44 15.40
C VAL A 206 9.08 6.97 15.52
N ARG A 207 10.17 7.67 15.86
CA ARG A 207 10.21 9.14 15.89
C ARG A 207 10.04 9.77 14.50
N SER A 208 10.68 9.21 13.47
CA SER A 208 10.54 9.66 12.08
C SER A 208 9.12 9.42 11.56
N LEU A 209 8.51 8.27 11.85
CA LEU A 209 7.12 7.98 11.52
C LEU A 209 6.15 8.95 12.19
N ARG A 210 6.38 9.30 13.46
CA ARG A 210 5.60 10.33 14.15
C ARG A 210 5.63 11.67 13.40
N ARG A 211 6.82 12.11 12.97
CA ARG A 211 6.96 13.37 12.21
C ARG A 211 6.22 13.31 10.88
N LEU A 212 6.40 12.20 10.17
CA LEU A 212 5.71 11.96 8.90
C LEU A 212 4.19 12.09 9.05
N LEU A 213 3.60 11.41 10.03
CA LEU A 213 2.15 11.46 10.25
C LEU A 213 1.66 12.83 10.70
N SER A 214 2.45 13.58 11.48
CA SER A 214 2.08 14.95 11.86
C SER A 214 1.91 15.89 10.66
N GLY A 215 2.51 15.54 9.51
CA GLY A 215 2.35 16.25 8.25
C GLY A 215 1.19 15.78 7.37
N CYS A 216 0.41 14.79 7.81
CA CYS A 216 -0.64 14.13 7.02
C CYS A 216 -2.04 14.36 7.65
N PRO A 217 -2.56 15.61 7.67
CA PRO A 217 -3.77 15.92 8.42
C PRO A 217 -5.03 15.23 7.89
N ILE A 218 -5.07 14.87 6.60
CA ILE A 218 -6.23 14.23 5.95
C ILE A 218 -6.10 12.71 5.80
N LEU A 219 -5.16 12.08 6.52
CA LEU A 219 -4.92 10.65 6.41
C LEU A 219 -6.15 9.84 6.81
N GLN A 220 -6.60 8.96 5.91
CA GLN A 220 -7.77 8.10 6.07
C GLN A 220 -7.42 6.63 6.26
N SER A 221 -6.37 6.13 5.59
CA SER A 221 -5.89 4.77 5.78
C SER A 221 -4.42 4.77 6.17
N LEU A 222 -4.10 4.09 7.27
CA LEU A 222 -2.74 3.88 7.74
C LEU A 222 -2.49 2.39 7.91
N SER A 223 -1.53 1.85 7.17
CA SER A 223 -1.04 0.50 7.36
C SER A 223 0.43 0.57 7.78
N ILE A 224 0.81 -0.10 8.86
CA ILE A 224 2.19 -0.25 9.32
C ILE A 224 2.48 -1.74 9.44
N ASN A 225 3.37 -2.24 8.59
CA ASN A 225 3.74 -3.63 8.55
C ASN A 225 5.23 -3.78 8.84
N ASN A 226 5.59 -4.62 9.81
CA ASN A 226 6.95 -4.96 10.14
C ASN A 226 7.18 -6.46 9.90
N TYR A 227 8.09 -6.80 8.98
CA TYR A 227 8.35 -8.18 8.55
C TYR A 227 9.86 -8.46 8.49
N PRO A 228 10.41 -9.49 9.18
CA PRO A 228 9.84 -10.36 10.24
C PRO A 228 9.90 -9.75 11.66
N PHE A 229 9.09 -10.32 12.55
CA PHE A 229 9.16 -10.04 13.98
C PHE A 229 10.41 -10.72 14.54
N GLU A 230 11.53 -9.99 14.60
CA GLU A 230 12.62 -10.41 15.47
C GLU A 230 12.22 -10.10 16.91
N PRO A 231 12.25 -11.09 17.82
CA PRO A 231 11.85 -10.91 19.21
C PRO A 231 12.70 -9.87 19.96
N ASP A 232 13.85 -9.49 19.40
CA ASP A 232 14.84 -8.59 20.01
C ASP A 232 14.68 -7.11 19.61
N SER A 233 13.62 -6.74 18.88
CA SER A 233 13.35 -5.32 18.61
C SER A 233 12.79 -4.64 19.85
N ASP A 234 13.56 -3.77 20.51
CA ASP A 234 13.08 -3.00 21.67
C ASP A 234 12.23 -1.77 21.29
N ALA A 235 12.01 -1.49 20.00
CA ALA A 235 11.30 -0.29 19.58
C ALA A 235 9.79 -0.42 19.78
N SER A 236 9.32 0.16 20.88
CA SER A 236 7.88 0.32 21.15
C SER A 236 7.27 1.46 20.30
N PHE A 237 6.06 1.20 19.79
CA PHE A 237 5.20 2.19 19.13
C PHE A 237 4.34 3.00 20.12
N ASP A 238 4.57 2.91 21.43
CA ASP A 238 3.78 3.64 22.44
C ASP A 238 3.83 5.14 22.25
N ILE A 239 5.03 5.70 22.10
CA ILE A 239 5.23 7.14 21.86
C ILE A 239 4.51 7.59 20.58
N PHE A 240 4.48 6.72 19.57
CA PHE A 240 3.74 6.96 18.35
C PHE A 240 2.23 7.05 18.64
N PHE A 241 1.67 6.09 19.35
CA PHE A 241 0.25 6.09 19.70
C PHE A 241 -0.12 7.25 20.61
N GLU A 242 0.71 7.63 21.57
CA GLU A 242 0.48 8.74 22.50
C GLU A 242 0.40 10.10 21.80
N THR A 243 1.12 10.29 20.69
CA THR A 243 1.30 11.63 20.10
C THR A 243 0.71 11.80 18.71
N ALA A 244 0.46 10.72 17.98
CA ALA A 244 -0.11 10.80 16.63
C ALA A 244 -1.54 11.38 16.68
N HIS A 245 -1.81 12.33 15.78
CA HIS A 245 -3.13 12.93 15.60
C HIS A 245 -3.54 12.83 14.14
N CYS A 246 -4.50 11.94 13.86
CA CYS A 246 -5.00 11.64 12.52
C CYS A 246 -6.54 11.73 12.53
N PRO A 247 -7.14 12.94 12.58
CA PRO A 247 -8.57 13.13 12.86
C PRO A 247 -9.51 12.51 11.82
N HIS A 248 -9.01 12.18 10.63
CA HIS A 248 -9.77 11.57 9.55
C HIS A 248 -9.47 10.09 9.33
N LEU A 249 -8.70 9.46 10.24
CA LEU A 249 -8.27 8.07 10.11
C LEU A 249 -9.48 7.13 10.22
N ARG A 250 -9.77 6.40 9.16
CA ARG A 250 -10.85 5.41 9.03
C ARG A 250 -10.35 3.98 9.07
N GLU A 251 -9.17 3.73 8.54
CA GLU A 251 -8.58 2.41 8.46
C GLU A 251 -7.22 2.41 9.13
N LEU A 252 -7.01 1.51 10.08
CA LEU A 252 -5.72 1.32 10.75
C LEU A 252 -5.34 -0.15 10.70
N SER A 253 -4.22 -0.47 10.07
CA SER A 253 -3.68 -1.83 10.00
C SER A 253 -2.29 -1.87 10.60
N LEU A 254 -2.08 -2.75 11.57
CA LEU A 254 -0.83 -2.90 12.30
C LEU A 254 -0.37 -4.35 12.19
N SER A 255 0.84 -4.58 11.71
CA SER A 255 1.43 -5.91 11.58
C SER A 255 2.83 -5.98 12.17
N GLY A 256 3.08 -6.92 13.09
CA GLY A 256 4.43 -7.21 13.60
C GLY A 256 5.08 -6.08 14.40
N ILE A 257 4.30 -5.15 14.95
CA ILE A 257 4.81 -4.05 15.77
C ILE A 257 4.62 -4.35 17.26
N LEU A 258 5.49 -3.77 18.09
CA LEU A 258 5.43 -3.85 19.55
C LEU A 258 4.79 -2.58 20.13
N PHE A 259 3.86 -2.76 21.05
CA PHE A 259 3.17 -1.68 21.74
C PHE A 259 2.50 -2.16 23.03
N CYS A 260 2.32 -1.24 23.97
CA CYS A 260 1.43 -1.33 25.10
C CYS A 260 -0.03 -1.18 24.65
N LEU A 261 -0.89 -2.07 25.13
CA LEU A 261 -2.32 -2.06 24.81
C LEU A 261 -3.02 -0.78 25.27
N ASP A 262 -2.59 -0.19 26.39
CA ASP A 262 -3.19 1.04 26.91
C ASP A 262 -2.91 2.23 25.99
N ALA A 263 -1.69 2.33 25.45
CA ALA A 263 -1.32 3.37 24.49
C ALA A 263 -2.16 3.27 23.21
N LEU A 264 -2.31 2.05 22.66
CA LEU A 264 -3.15 1.80 21.49
C LEU A 264 -4.64 2.04 21.78
N ALA A 265 -5.14 1.64 22.94
CA ALA A 265 -6.52 1.90 23.35
C ALA A 265 -6.80 3.41 23.43
N GLN A 266 -5.92 4.18 24.08
CA GLN A 266 -6.01 5.64 24.14
C GLN A 266 -5.91 6.30 22.76
N PHE A 267 -5.10 5.75 21.85
CA PHE A 267 -5.05 6.19 20.47
C PHE A 267 -6.41 5.99 19.79
N LEU A 268 -7.01 4.79 19.90
CA LEU A 268 -8.30 4.49 19.29
C LEU A 268 -9.44 5.31 19.90
N GLU A 269 -9.42 5.59 21.21
CA GLU A 269 -10.40 6.48 21.86
C GLU A 269 -10.34 7.92 21.31
N ARG A 270 -9.15 8.41 20.99
CA ARG A 270 -8.94 9.74 20.38
C ARG A 270 -9.29 9.78 18.91
N HIS A 271 -9.40 8.63 18.25
CA HIS A 271 -9.70 8.51 16.82
C HIS A 271 -10.99 7.72 16.60
N PRO A 272 -12.15 8.25 17.03
CA PRO A 272 -13.43 7.56 16.87
C PRO A 272 -13.85 7.38 15.41
N SER A 273 -13.17 8.01 14.45
CA SER A 273 -13.41 7.83 13.02
C SER A 273 -12.95 6.46 12.48
N VAL A 274 -12.20 5.68 13.25
CA VAL A 274 -11.69 4.37 12.82
C VAL A 274 -12.86 3.37 12.69
N GLU A 275 -13.14 2.99 11.45
CA GLU A 275 -14.19 2.06 11.05
C GLU A 275 -13.63 0.67 10.71
N GLU A 276 -12.36 0.61 10.32
CA GLU A 276 -11.63 -0.62 10.00
C GLU A 276 -10.34 -0.72 10.80
N PHE A 277 -10.15 -1.86 11.45
CA PHE A 277 -8.97 -2.12 12.27
C PHE A 277 -8.36 -3.47 11.93
N GLY A 278 -7.05 -3.48 11.69
CA GLY A 278 -6.23 -4.61 11.32
C GLY A 278 -5.17 -4.89 12.38
N LEU A 279 -5.12 -6.11 12.92
CA LEU A 279 -4.04 -6.56 13.81
C LEU A 279 -3.46 -7.89 13.34
N PHE A 280 -2.21 -7.88 12.91
CA PHE A 280 -1.53 -9.04 12.36
C PHE A 280 -0.23 -9.29 13.12
N LYS A 281 0.07 -10.55 13.42
CA LYS A 281 1.35 -10.96 14.06
C LYS A 281 1.67 -10.17 15.36
N CYS A 282 0.65 -9.73 16.08
CA CYS A 282 0.82 -9.08 17.37
C CYS A 282 0.79 -10.13 18.49
N GLN A 283 1.65 -9.93 19.49
CA GLN A 283 1.63 -10.66 20.76
C GLN A 283 1.05 -9.73 21.83
N GLY A 284 0.24 -10.25 22.75
CA GLY A 284 -0.34 -9.41 23.80
C GLY A 284 -1.49 -10.05 24.57
N ILE A 285 -2.06 -9.23 25.45
CA ILE A 285 -3.26 -9.53 26.25
C ILE A 285 -4.51 -9.06 25.49
N SER A 286 -5.70 -9.51 25.89
CA SER A 286 -6.97 -9.04 25.31
C SER A 286 -7.20 -7.56 25.58
N PHE A 287 -7.85 -6.86 24.65
CA PHE A 287 -8.26 -5.47 24.87
C PHE A 287 -9.27 -5.41 26.04
N PRO A 288 -9.16 -4.40 26.92
CA PRO A 288 -10.20 -4.18 27.92
C PRO A 288 -11.54 -3.89 27.21
N PRO A 289 -12.68 -4.22 27.83
CA PRO A 289 -14.00 -3.80 27.35
C PRO A 289 -14.06 -2.28 27.40
N SER A 290 -13.66 -1.63 26.32
CA SER A 290 -13.32 -0.22 26.27
C SER A 290 -14.16 0.49 25.23
N LYS A 291 -14.27 1.80 25.39
CA LYS A 291 -15.05 2.68 24.52
C LYS A 291 -14.36 2.91 23.16
N CYS A 292 -13.17 2.35 22.96
CA CYS A 292 -12.31 2.65 21.82
C CYS A 292 -12.82 2.09 20.48
N PHE A 293 -13.70 1.08 20.49
CA PHE A 293 -14.21 0.45 19.27
C PHE A 293 -15.67 0.77 18.94
N ARG A 294 -16.19 1.93 19.39
CA ARG A 294 -17.62 2.30 19.21
C ARG A 294 -18.09 2.29 17.75
N ASN A 295 -17.21 2.68 16.84
CA ASN A 295 -17.50 2.80 15.41
C ASN A 295 -16.82 1.72 14.58
N LEU A 296 -16.22 0.71 15.22
CA LEU A 296 -15.51 -0.35 14.50
C LEU A 296 -16.51 -1.26 13.78
N VAL A 297 -16.49 -1.23 12.45
CA VAL A 297 -17.36 -2.02 11.58
C VAL A 297 -16.64 -3.26 11.06
N LYS A 298 -15.36 -3.11 10.73
CA LYS A 298 -14.54 -4.15 10.09
C LYS A 298 -13.32 -4.46 10.94
N LEU A 299 -13.12 -5.74 11.23
CA LEU A 299 -11.95 -6.24 11.92
C LEU A 299 -11.17 -7.15 10.99
N ARG A 300 -9.88 -6.89 10.80
CA ARG A 300 -8.97 -7.75 10.02
C ARG A 300 -7.84 -8.23 10.92
N GLY A 301 -7.30 -9.40 10.67
CA GLY A 301 -6.15 -9.83 11.46
C GLY A 301 -5.74 -11.28 11.35
N SER A 302 -4.68 -11.61 12.06
CA SER A 302 -4.38 -12.99 12.43
C SER A 302 -5.39 -13.49 13.45
N PHE A 303 -5.40 -14.81 13.66
CA PHE A 303 -6.19 -15.46 14.70
C PHE A 303 -6.06 -14.76 16.07
N SER A 304 -4.82 -14.48 16.50
CA SER A 304 -4.53 -13.81 17.77
C SER A 304 -5.07 -12.37 17.82
N GLY A 305 -4.85 -11.59 16.76
CA GLY A 305 -5.32 -10.20 16.68
C GLY A 305 -6.83 -10.10 16.79
N ILE A 306 -7.56 -10.97 16.07
CA ILE A 306 -9.02 -11.04 16.16
C ILE A 306 -9.47 -11.44 17.56
N TYR A 307 -8.84 -12.48 18.13
CA TYR A 307 -9.15 -12.95 19.49
C TYR A 307 -9.09 -11.82 20.54
N PHE A 308 -8.07 -10.96 20.45
CA PHE A 308 -7.90 -9.85 21.40
C PHE A 308 -8.98 -8.78 21.28
N VAL A 309 -9.41 -8.44 20.05
CA VAL A 309 -10.37 -7.36 19.81
C VAL A 309 -11.81 -7.80 20.07
N VAL A 310 -12.17 -9.04 19.71
CA VAL A 310 -13.55 -9.55 19.84
C VAL A 310 -14.06 -9.49 21.28
N SER A 311 -13.16 -9.61 22.27
CA SER A 311 -13.52 -9.52 23.69
C SER A 311 -14.05 -8.14 24.12
N SER A 312 -13.84 -7.10 23.30
CA SER A 312 -14.34 -5.74 23.56
C SER A 312 -15.85 -5.55 23.36
N LYS A 313 -16.55 -6.53 22.74
CA LYS A 313 -17.98 -6.44 22.37
C LYS A 313 -18.31 -5.26 21.44
N ALA A 314 -17.35 -4.86 20.61
CA ALA A 314 -17.55 -3.86 19.56
C ALA A 314 -18.64 -4.30 18.55
N PRO A 315 -19.39 -3.37 17.92
CA PRO A 315 -20.45 -3.67 16.96
C PRO A 315 -19.91 -4.08 15.58
N ILE A 316 -19.00 -5.05 15.56
CA ILE A 316 -18.31 -5.52 14.35
C ILE A 316 -19.32 -6.26 13.46
N LYS A 317 -19.36 -5.87 12.19
CA LYS A 317 -20.20 -6.49 11.15
C LYS A 317 -19.43 -7.45 10.27
N GLU A 318 -18.14 -7.20 10.07
CA GLU A 318 -17.29 -8.00 9.18
C GLU A 318 -15.97 -8.34 9.89
N VAL A 319 -15.61 -9.62 9.86
CA VAL A 319 -14.31 -10.12 10.33
C VAL A 319 -13.56 -10.73 9.14
N SER A 320 -12.36 -10.25 8.83
CA SER A 320 -11.46 -10.84 7.84
C SER A 320 -10.29 -11.53 8.52
N LEU A 321 -10.33 -12.85 8.58
CA LEU A 321 -9.28 -13.70 9.12
C LEU A 321 -8.24 -13.99 8.04
N CYS A 322 -6.99 -13.60 8.28
CA CYS A 322 -5.84 -13.97 7.47
C CYS A 322 -5.07 -15.13 8.13
N THR A 323 -4.90 -16.23 7.40
CA THR A 323 -4.05 -17.35 7.80
C THR A 323 -2.69 -17.21 7.14
N TYR A 324 -1.61 -17.34 7.91
CA TYR A 324 -0.23 -17.25 7.44
C TYR A 324 0.42 -18.65 7.34
N PRO A 325 1.26 -18.92 6.32
CA PRO A 325 2.11 -20.09 6.29
C PRO A 325 3.13 -19.99 7.44
N GLY A 326 3.33 -21.10 8.14
CA GLY A 326 4.27 -21.17 9.28
C GLY A 326 3.60 -21.05 10.66
N CYS A 327 2.31 -20.69 10.74
CA CYS A 327 1.51 -20.98 11.92
C CYS A 327 1.24 -22.50 11.95
N GLY A 328 2.11 -23.28 12.58
CA GLY A 328 1.98 -24.74 12.58
C GLY A 328 0.68 -25.24 13.25
N PRO A 329 0.32 -26.52 13.03
CA PRO A 329 -0.87 -27.16 13.60
C PRO A 329 -1.10 -26.99 15.12
N PRO A 330 -0.07 -26.97 16.01
CA PRO A 330 -0.34 -26.90 17.45
C PRO A 330 -1.03 -25.60 17.90
N TYR A 331 -0.96 -24.52 17.11
CA TYR A 331 -1.68 -23.28 17.41
C TYR A 331 -3.11 -23.26 16.87
N PHE A 332 -3.44 -24.14 15.92
CA PHE A 332 -4.72 -24.10 15.21
C PHE A 332 -5.82 -24.90 15.92
N ASP A 333 -5.57 -26.14 16.32
CA ASP A 333 -6.66 -27.00 16.84
C ASP A 333 -7.18 -26.52 18.20
N ILE A 334 -6.30 -26.04 19.09
CA ILE A 334 -6.70 -25.45 20.38
C ILE A 334 -7.29 -24.04 20.18
N GLY A 335 -6.99 -23.40 19.06
CA GLY A 335 -7.44 -22.06 18.72
C GLY A 335 -8.86 -22.03 18.16
N ILE A 336 -9.22 -22.88 17.20
CA ILE A 336 -10.45 -22.70 16.41
C ILE A 336 -11.69 -22.63 17.30
N ASP A 337 -11.87 -23.56 18.23
CA ASP A 337 -13.04 -23.55 19.14
C ASP A 337 -13.06 -22.29 20.02
N ALA A 338 -11.90 -21.85 20.51
CA ALA A 338 -11.79 -20.63 21.30
C ALA A 338 -12.15 -19.38 20.47
N LEU A 339 -11.69 -19.27 19.22
CA LEU A 339 -12.06 -18.19 18.32
C LEU A 339 -13.54 -18.22 17.98
N VAL A 340 -14.08 -19.38 17.64
CA VAL A 340 -15.50 -19.53 17.30
C VAL A 340 -16.37 -19.15 18.50
N GLY A 341 -16.00 -19.60 19.71
CA GLY A 341 -16.65 -19.20 20.96
C GLY A 341 -16.59 -17.69 21.20
N LYS A 342 -15.49 -17.03 20.82
CA LYS A 342 -15.39 -15.55 20.86
C LYS A 342 -16.24 -14.88 19.80
N LEU A 343 -16.20 -15.34 18.55
CA LEU A 343 -17.03 -14.80 17.45
C LEU A 343 -18.52 -14.94 17.76
N LYS A 344 -18.94 -15.98 18.49
CA LYS A 344 -20.30 -16.13 19.01
C LYS A 344 -20.75 -14.99 19.92
N SER A 345 -19.82 -14.35 20.63
CA SER A 345 -20.15 -13.14 21.40
C SER A 345 -20.52 -11.95 20.53
N LEU A 346 -20.19 -11.97 19.23
CA LEU A 346 -20.54 -10.97 18.23
C LEU A 346 -21.74 -11.38 17.36
N GLU A 347 -22.38 -12.53 17.60
CA GLU A 347 -23.44 -13.08 16.72
C GLU A 347 -24.57 -12.09 16.42
N ARG A 348 -24.84 -11.15 17.34
CA ARG A 348 -25.88 -10.12 17.16
C ARG A 348 -25.52 -9.06 16.11
N THR A 349 -24.24 -8.82 15.85
CA THR A 349 -23.76 -7.75 14.96
C THR A 349 -22.98 -8.29 13.77
N LEU A 350 -22.30 -9.42 13.95
CA LEU A 350 -21.46 -10.06 12.94
C LEU A 350 -22.33 -10.61 11.81
N GLN A 351 -22.04 -10.17 10.59
CA GLN A 351 -22.78 -10.56 9.38
C GLN A 351 -21.93 -11.44 8.47
N VAL A 352 -20.64 -11.11 8.35
CA VAL A 352 -19.73 -11.77 7.41
C VAL A 352 -18.41 -12.13 8.10
N VAL A 353 -17.95 -13.36 7.86
CA VAL A 353 -16.56 -13.76 8.14
C VAL A 353 -15.88 -14.12 6.82
N LYS A 354 -14.85 -13.35 6.47
CA LYS A 354 -13.98 -13.60 5.32
C LYS A 354 -12.76 -14.37 5.78
N ILE A 355 -12.47 -15.51 5.15
CA ILE A 355 -11.31 -16.34 5.45
C ILE A 355 -10.37 -16.27 4.25
N GLY A 356 -9.16 -15.77 4.48
CA GLY A 356 -8.16 -15.62 3.43
C GLY A 356 -6.85 -16.27 3.81
N HIS A 357 -6.19 -16.85 2.81
CA HIS A 357 -4.87 -17.45 2.94
C HIS A 357 -3.82 -16.50 2.38
N GLU A 358 -2.93 -16.00 3.23
CA GLU A 358 -1.78 -15.18 2.86
C GLU A 358 -0.53 -16.05 2.74
N GLY A 359 -0.33 -16.78 1.63
CA GLY A 359 0.96 -17.44 1.36
C GLY A 359 0.95 -18.70 0.49
N CYS A 360 2.13 -19.31 0.36
CA CYS A 360 2.40 -20.44 -0.55
C CYS A 360 1.62 -21.72 -0.19
N VAL A 361 1.14 -22.38 -1.24
CA VAL A 361 0.26 -23.58 -1.30
C VAL A 361 0.78 -24.82 -0.52
N GLY A 362 1.98 -24.77 0.05
CA GLY A 362 2.63 -25.93 0.68
C GLY A 362 2.23 -26.22 2.14
N GLY A 363 1.70 -25.24 2.88
CA GLY A 363 1.14 -25.46 4.21
C GLY A 363 -0.31 -25.91 4.09
N GLY A 364 -0.69 -27.02 4.72
CA GLY A 364 -2.06 -27.56 4.64
C GLY A 364 -3.13 -26.48 4.83
N ASP A 365 -4.07 -26.40 3.89
CA ASP A 365 -5.11 -25.38 3.90
C ASP A 365 -6.13 -25.65 5.02
N HIS A 366 -5.97 -24.95 6.15
CA HIS A 366 -6.88 -25.03 7.29
C HIS A 366 -8.16 -24.21 7.10
N THR A 367 -8.29 -23.44 6.02
CA THR A 367 -9.46 -22.57 5.81
C THR A 367 -10.76 -23.36 5.74
N GLY A 368 -10.72 -24.59 5.20
CA GLY A 368 -11.87 -25.49 5.17
C GLY A 368 -12.35 -25.93 6.57
N MET A 369 -11.43 -26.17 7.51
CA MET A 369 -11.77 -26.50 8.89
C MET A 369 -12.40 -25.31 9.61
N ILE A 370 -11.77 -24.13 9.49
CA ILE A 370 -12.27 -22.89 10.08
C ILE A 370 -13.67 -22.58 9.55
N ARG A 371 -13.86 -22.67 8.23
CA ARG A 371 -15.16 -22.46 7.59
C ARG A 371 -16.24 -23.38 8.14
N ARG A 372 -15.94 -24.68 8.31
CA ARG A 372 -16.89 -25.64 8.89
C ARG A 372 -17.20 -25.35 10.36
N GLY A 373 -16.19 -24.98 11.16
CA GLY A 373 -16.37 -24.61 12.56
C GLY A 373 -17.27 -23.38 12.73
N ILE A 374 -16.98 -22.33 11.98
CA ILE A 374 -17.80 -21.10 11.98
C ILE A 374 -19.22 -21.38 11.47
N GLY A 375 -19.37 -22.10 10.35
CA GLY A 375 -20.69 -22.42 9.81
C GLY A 375 -21.56 -23.30 10.71
N ARG A 376 -20.94 -24.12 11.57
CA ARG A 376 -21.66 -24.94 12.55
C ARG A 376 -22.15 -24.11 13.73
N GLU A 377 -21.30 -23.26 14.29
CA GLU A 377 -21.60 -22.51 15.52
C GLU A 377 -22.31 -21.18 15.28
N LEU A 378 -22.18 -20.59 14.08
CA LEU A 378 -22.72 -19.30 13.68
C LEU A 378 -23.51 -19.44 12.36
N PRO A 379 -24.64 -20.17 12.34
CA PRO A 379 -25.37 -20.49 11.10
C PRO A 379 -25.92 -19.25 10.38
N ASN A 380 -26.11 -18.14 11.09
CA ASN A 380 -26.60 -16.88 10.54
C ASN A 380 -25.49 -15.99 9.93
N VAL A 381 -24.22 -16.35 10.15
CA VAL A 381 -23.07 -15.57 9.67
C VAL A 381 -22.61 -16.10 8.33
N ARG A 382 -22.52 -15.23 7.32
CA ARG A 382 -22.04 -15.60 6.00
C ARG A 382 -20.54 -15.82 6.03
N VAL A 383 -20.09 -17.01 5.63
CA VAL A 383 -18.65 -17.32 5.53
C VAL A 383 -18.20 -17.25 4.08
N GLU A 384 -17.29 -16.33 3.79
CA GLU A 384 -16.70 -16.10 2.46
C GLU A 384 -15.24 -16.53 2.43
N MET A 385 -14.82 -17.05 1.28
CA MET A 385 -13.41 -17.29 0.98
C MET A 385 -12.88 -16.14 0.14
N TRP A 386 -11.74 -15.57 0.51
CA TRP A 386 -11.08 -14.53 -0.30
C TRP A 386 -9.61 -14.85 -0.52
N CYS A 387 -9.12 -14.59 -1.73
CA CYS A 387 -7.72 -14.76 -2.04
C CYS A 387 -6.99 -13.44 -1.74
N ALA A 388 -6.16 -13.44 -0.71
CA ALA A 388 -5.42 -12.24 -0.29
C ALA A 388 -4.37 -11.76 -1.32
N ILE A 389 -4.15 -12.54 -2.39
CA ILE A 389 -3.16 -12.26 -3.44
C ILE A 389 -3.59 -11.09 -4.35
N GLN A 390 -4.82 -10.58 -4.27
CA GLN A 390 -5.28 -9.45 -5.09
C GLN A 390 -4.88 -8.07 -4.56
N ARG A 391 -3.58 -7.80 -4.41
CA ARG A 391 -3.07 -6.41 -4.36
C ARG A 391 -2.35 -6.10 -5.68
N GLU A 392 -3.09 -5.59 -6.65
CA GLU A 392 -2.59 -4.94 -7.90
C GLU A 392 -2.38 -3.42 -7.71
#